data_AF-A0A7W1N2D2-F1
#
_entry.id   AF-A0A7W1N2D2-F1
#
_cell.length_a   1.000
_cell.length_b   1.000
_cell.length_c   1.000
_cell.angle_alpha   90.00
_cell.angle_beta   90.00
_cell.angle_gamma   90.00
#
_symmetry.space_group_name_H-M   'P 1'
#
loop_
_entity.id
_entity.type
_entity.pdbx_description
1 polymer ?
#
loop_
_entity_poly.entity_id
_entity_poly.type
_entity_poly.pdbx_seq_one_letter_code
_entity_poly.pdbx_strand_id
1 'polypeptide(L)'
;MTATDVSLMPFVMHLSRTRASRVDVRAMLGAACSAISGVVGVGGVVVLLVEPLDGCRISASDGRAGWIGDTQLQAEVGPMPGALRTGRPMLTVDITRIGPPAMAAAAAECGLTSSLVVPFGVDGERVGVLQLLGEAHRPVEPADAELVRPLLEVLAARLADVRDLRRARASRSEPKALLSVDAMAVAVSLPRQHAVGHEGIFEPAKPVETFAESEAMAALPAAPSQDPTGHPLASAASSSTTPRAFAPRPSPRPRIGRHSL
;
A
#
# COMPACT_ATOMS: atom_id res chain seq x y z
N MET A 1 -35.54 10.33 -12.35
CA MET A 1 -34.11 10.53 -12.05
C MET A 1 -33.34 9.71 -13.06
N THR A 2 -32.85 10.36 -14.11
CA THR A 2 -32.13 9.71 -15.20
C THR A 2 -30.78 9.22 -14.68
N ALA A 3 -30.54 7.92 -14.84
CA ALA A 3 -29.26 7.27 -14.57
C ALA A 3 -28.15 8.12 -15.18
N THR A 4 -27.35 8.74 -14.31
CA THR A 4 -26.14 9.43 -14.72
C THR A 4 -25.32 8.42 -15.49
N ASP A 5 -24.93 8.76 -16.71
CA ASP A 5 -24.01 7.99 -17.51
C ASP A 5 -22.68 7.99 -16.75
N VAL A 6 -22.51 7.05 -15.82
CA VAL A 6 -21.33 6.96 -14.96
C VAL A 6 -20.23 6.41 -15.86
N SER A 7 -19.60 7.33 -16.58
CA SER A 7 -18.41 7.07 -17.37
C SER A 7 -17.20 7.48 -16.56
N LEU A 8 -16.09 6.73 -16.67
CA LEU A 8 -14.80 7.18 -16.12
C LEU A 8 -14.21 8.34 -16.94
N MET A 9 -14.74 8.62 -18.14
CA MET A 9 -14.16 9.58 -19.08
C MET A 9 -14.07 11.01 -18.52
N PRO A 10 -15.11 11.60 -17.88
CA PRO A 10 -14.99 12.93 -17.29
C PRO A 10 -13.88 13.00 -16.24
N PHE A 11 -13.70 11.94 -15.45
CA PHE A 11 -12.63 11.86 -14.45
C PHE A 11 -11.26 11.76 -15.12
N VAL A 12 -11.10 10.88 -16.12
CA VAL A 12 -9.86 10.77 -16.92
C VAL A 12 -9.49 12.12 -17.55
N MET A 13 -10.45 12.82 -18.14
CA MET A 13 -10.25 14.13 -18.75
C MET A 13 -9.92 15.22 -17.73
N HIS A 14 -10.48 15.13 -16.53
CA HIS A 14 -10.10 16.02 -15.44
C HIS A 14 -8.66 15.76 -14.98
N LEU A 15 -8.30 14.49 -14.76
CA LEU A 15 -6.94 14.08 -14.38
C LEU A 15 -5.90 14.56 -15.39
N SER A 16 -6.16 14.39 -16.69
CA SER A 16 -5.20 14.75 -17.76
C SER A 16 -4.97 16.27 -17.88
N ARG A 17 -5.93 17.10 -17.47
CA ARG A 17 -5.83 18.58 -17.53
C ARG A 17 -5.24 19.20 -16.26
N THR A 18 -5.29 18.52 -15.12
CA THR A 18 -4.83 19.07 -13.84
C THR A 18 -3.30 19.07 -13.73
N ARG A 19 -2.67 20.24 -13.77
CA ARG A 19 -1.21 20.38 -13.63
C ARG A 19 -0.69 19.65 -12.39
N ALA A 20 0.40 18.89 -12.53
CA ALA A 20 1.02 18.13 -11.44
C ALA A 20 1.32 19.00 -10.19
N SER A 21 1.67 20.27 -10.37
CA SER A 21 1.92 21.22 -9.27
C SER A 21 0.69 21.56 -8.41
N ARG A 22 -0.51 21.22 -8.88
CA ARG A 22 -1.81 21.47 -8.22
C ARG A 22 -2.52 20.19 -7.82
N VAL A 23 -1.93 19.03 -8.06
CA VAL A 23 -2.55 17.75 -7.71
C VAL A 23 -2.45 17.54 -6.20
N ASP A 24 -3.61 17.46 -5.55
CA ASP A 24 -3.73 16.82 -4.24
C ASP A 24 -3.88 15.31 -4.47
N VAL A 25 -2.81 14.56 -4.19
CA VAL A 25 -2.76 13.10 -4.40
C VAL A 25 -3.82 12.40 -3.56
N ARG A 26 -4.08 12.84 -2.32
CA ARG A 26 -5.06 12.17 -1.45
C ARG A 26 -6.47 12.37 -2.00
N ALA A 27 -6.82 13.61 -2.34
CA ALA A 27 -8.12 13.91 -2.91
C ALA A 27 -8.32 13.20 -4.26
N MET A 28 -7.29 13.16 -5.10
CA MET A 28 -7.30 12.47 -6.39
C MET A 28 -7.56 10.97 -6.24
N LEU A 29 -6.85 10.29 -5.33
CA LEU A 29 -7.02 8.85 -5.11
C LEU A 29 -8.39 8.52 -4.51
N GLY A 30 -8.89 9.33 -3.57
CA GLY A 30 -10.24 9.18 -3.03
C GLY A 30 -11.32 9.32 -4.11
N ALA A 31 -11.20 10.35 -4.96
CA ALA A 31 -12.10 10.54 -6.09
C ALA A 31 -12.03 9.38 -7.10
N ALA A 32 -10.84 8.84 -7.37
CA ALA A 32 -10.67 7.66 -8.21
C ALA A 32 -11.37 6.44 -7.64
N CYS A 33 -11.20 6.15 -6.34
CA CYS A 33 -11.87 5.01 -5.69
C CYS A 33 -13.40 5.13 -5.78
N SER A 34 -13.93 6.32 -5.49
CA SER A 34 -15.36 6.59 -5.58
C SER A 34 -15.89 6.43 -7.03
N ALA A 35 -15.21 7.02 -8.01
CA ALA A 35 -15.59 6.91 -9.42
C ALA A 35 -15.56 5.45 -9.92
N ILE A 36 -14.49 4.71 -9.61
CA ILE A 36 -14.35 3.30 -9.99
C ILE A 36 -15.47 2.46 -9.35
N SER A 37 -15.74 2.66 -8.06
CA SER A 37 -16.78 1.89 -7.37
C SER A 37 -18.15 2.07 -8.02
N GLY A 38 -18.50 3.30 -8.42
CA GLY A 38 -19.77 3.61 -9.08
C GLY A 38 -19.87 3.09 -10.52
N VAL A 39 -18.79 3.16 -11.31
CA VAL A 39 -18.81 2.69 -12.71
C VAL A 39 -18.80 1.17 -12.79
N VAL A 40 -17.92 0.54 -12.01
CA VAL A 40 -17.77 -0.92 -12.02
C VAL A 40 -18.92 -1.57 -11.25
N GLY A 41 -19.51 -0.88 -10.28
CA GLY A 41 -20.63 -1.38 -9.48
C GLY A 41 -20.20 -2.43 -8.46
N VAL A 42 -18.99 -2.31 -7.91
CA VAL A 42 -18.42 -3.20 -6.88
C VAL A 42 -18.75 -2.72 -5.47
N GLY A 43 -18.68 -3.62 -4.49
CA GLY A 43 -18.95 -3.31 -3.08
C GLY A 43 -17.89 -2.44 -2.40
N GLY A 44 -16.70 -2.30 -3.01
CA GLY A 44 -15.67 -1.38 -2.54
C GLY A 44 -14.44 -1.33 -3.45
N VAL A 45 -13.66 -0.27 -3.31
CA VAL A 45 -12.40 -0.05 -4.03
C VAL A 45 -11.33 0.45 -3.08
N VAL A 46 -10.12 -0.08 -3.19
CA VAL A 46 -8.94 0.37 -2.45
C VAL A 46 -7.81 0.65 -3.44
N VAL A 47 -7.08 1.74 -3.25
CA VAL A 47 -5.81 2.01 -3.92
C VAL A 47 -4.70 2.08 -2.89
N LEU A 48 -3.66 1.29 -3.11
CA LEU A 48 -2.40 1.35 -2.37
C LEU A 48 -1.34 1.98 -3.28
N LEU A 49 -0.83 3.14 -2.87
CA LEU A 49 0.26 3.86 -3.52
C LEU A 49 1.58 3.57 -2.80
N VAL A 50 2.63 3.21 -3.54
CA VAL A 50 3.98 3.01 -2.98
C VAL A 50 4.81 4.26 -3.20
N GLU A 51 5.04 5.06 -2.16
CA GLU A 51 5.90 6.24 -2.21
C GLU A 51 7.33 5.87 -1.75
N PRO A 52 8.37 6.08 -2.58
CA PRO A 52 9.74 5.67 -2.25
C PRO A 52 10.32 6.28 -0.95
N LEU A 53 9.84 7.46 -0.54
CA LEU A 53 10.32 8.19 0.64
C LEU A 53 9.37 8.11 1.84
N ASP A 54 8.07 7.94 1.58
CA ASP A 54 7.01 8.08 2.59
C ASP A 54 6.33 6.73 2.92
N GLY A 55 6.81 5.62 2.36
CA GLY A 55 6.22 4.29 2.52
C GLY A 55 4.95 4.11 1.69
N CYS A 56 3.98 3.38 2.21
CA CYS A 56 2.73 3.10 1.50
C CYS A 56 1.58 4.01 1.96
N ARG A 57 0.74 4.43 1.02
CA ARG A 57 -0.49 5.20 1.30
C ARG A 57 -1.71 4.48 0.77
N ILE A 58 -2.74 4.39 1.60
CA ILE A 58 -4.04 3.83 1.22
C ILE A 58 -5.07 4.93 0.96
N SER A 59 -5.95 4.69 -0.01
CA SER A 59 -7.20 5.41 -0.22
C SER A 59 -8.28 4.40 -0.55
N ALA A 60 -9.52 4.65 -0.13
CA ALA A 60 -10.63 3.72 -0.33
C ALA A 60 -11.92 4.45 -0.70
N SER A 61 -12.86 3.73 -1.30
CA SER A 61 -14.19 4.25 -1.67
C SER A 61 -15.03 4.58 -0.44
N ASP A 62 -14.87 3.81 0.63
CA ASP A 62 -15.65 3.87 1.85
C ASP A 62 -14.89 3.21 3.03
N GLY A 63 -15.50 3.24 4.22
CA GLY A 63 -14.89 2.70 5.44
C GLY A 63 -14.73 1.17 5.45
N ARG A 64 -15.62 0.41 4.79
CA ARG A 64 -15.52 -1.06 4.70
C ARG A 64 -14.29 -1.42 3.87
N ALA A 65 -14.18 -0.83 2.69
CA ALA A 65 -13.01 -1.01 1.81
C ALA A 65 -11.72 -0.55 2.49
N GLY A 66 -11.75 0.60 3.20
CA GLY A 66 -10.61 1.11 3.96
C GLY A 66 -10.13 0.11 5.01
N TRP A 67 -11.05 -0.45 5.81
CA TRP A 67 -10.69 -1.44 6.83
C TRP A 67 -10.03 -2.70 6.26
N ILE A 68 -10.53 -3.21 5.14
CA ILE A 68 -9.91 -4.34 4.42
C ILE A 68 -8.51 -3.98 3.91
N GLY A 69 -8.33 -2.77 3.39
CA GLY A 69 -7.05 -2.27 2.92
C GLY A 69 -6.02 -2.18 4.04
N ASP A 70 -6.39 -1.51 5.14
CA ASP A 70 -5.53 -1.29 6.30
C ASP A 70 -5.10 -2.61 6.94
N THR A 71 -6.03 -3.58 7.07
CA THR A 71 -5.74 -4.88 7.66
C THR A 71 -4.70 -5.67 6.85
N GLN A 72 -4.79 -5.62 5.52
CA GLN A 72 -3.79 -6.26 4.64
C GLN A 72 -2.42 -5.57 4.73
N LEU A 73 -2.41 -4.25 4.82
CA LEU A 73 -1.17 -3.48 4.93
C LEU A 73 -0.46 -3.77 6.25
N GLN A 74 -1.20 -3.80 7.36
CA GLN A 74 -0.66 -4.14 8.69
C GLN A 74 -0.13 -5.57 8.76
N ALA A 75 -0.81 -6.51 8.10
CA ALA A 75 -0.40 -7.91 8.09
C ALA A 75 0.75 -8.21 7.11
N GLU A 76 1.07 -7.29 6.19
CA GLU A 76 2.03 -7.46 5.07
C GLU A 76 1.80 -8.72 4.21
N VAL A 77 0.62 -9.34 4.34
CA VAL A 77 0.21 -10.57 3.70
C VAL A 77 -1.22 -10.39 3.20
N GLY A 78 -1.53 -10.93 2.03
CA GLY A 78 -2.85 -10.87 1.43
C GLY A 78 -2.79 -10.57 -0.07
N PRO A 79 -3.95 -10.45 -0.73
CA PRO A 79 -4.03 -10.15 -2.15
C PRO A 79 -3.26 -8.89 -2.57
N MET A 80 -3.38 -7.78 -1.83
CA MET A 80 -2.68 -6.53 -2.17
C MET A 80 -1.15 -6.65 -2.07
N PRO A 81 -0.56 -7.04 -0.93
CA PRO A 81 0.89 -7.27 -0.85
C PRO A 81 1.38 -8.32 -1.84
N GLY A 82 0.61 -9.38 -2.10
CA GLY A 82 0.93 -10.42 -3.08
C GLY A 82 1.02 -9.89 -4.51
N ALA A 83 0.02 -9.10 -4.92
CA ALA A 83 0.02 -8.46 -6.23
C ALA A 83 1.15 -7.43 -6.33
N LEU A 84 1.39 -6.66 -5.26
CA LEU A 84 2.48 -5.68 -5.17
C LEU A 84 3.89 -6.33 -5.20
N ARG A 85 4.04 -7.58 -4.79
CA ARG A 85 5.31 -8.30 -4.92
C ARG A 85 5.48 -8.91 -6.31
N THR A 86 4.44 -9.57 -6.81
CA THR A 86 4.53 -10.38 -8.05
C THR A 86 4.41 -9.56 -9.34
N GLY A 87 3.69 -8.43 -9.29
CA GLY A 87 3.40 -7.63 -10.50
C GLY A 87 2.30 -8.22 -11.35
N ARG A 88 1.57 -9.20 -10.80
CA ARG A 88 0.51 -9.90 -11.51
C ARG A 88 -0.84 -9.58 -10.87
N PRO A 89 -1.90 -9.44 -11.69
CA PRO A 89 -3.25 -9.39 -11.15
C PRO A 89 -3.56 -10.63 -10.31
N MET A 90 -4.29 -10.44 -9.21
CA MET A 90 -4.70 -11.51 -8.31
C MET A 90 -6.21 -11.49 -8.11
N LEU A 91 -6.89 -12.53 -8.59
CA LEU A 91 -8.31 -12.78 -8.31
C LEU A 91 -8.42 -13.77 -7.15
N THR A 92 -9.13 -13.36 -6.10
CA THR A 92 -9.45 -14.17 -4.93
C THR A 92 -10.95 -14.33 -4.85
N VAL A 93 -11.44 -15.54 -5.10
CA VAL A 93 -12.88 -15.84 -5.16
C VAL A 93 -13.57 -15.73 -3.81
N ASP A 94 -12.85 -16.02 -2.72
CA ASP A 94 -13.37 -15.94 -1.36
C ASP A 94 -12.31 -15.39 -0.38
N ILE A 95 -12.35 -14.08 -0.14
CA ILE A 95 -11.48 -13.39 0.82
C ILE A 95 -11.92 -13.59 2.28
N THR A 96 -13.07 -14.20 2.54
CA THR A 96 -13.50 -14.58 3.90
C THR A 96 -12.85 -15.87 4.38
N ARG A 97 -12.16 -16.59 3.48
CA ARG A 97 -11.51 -17.87 3.77
C ARG A 97 -10.01 -17.90 3.48
N ILE A 98 -9.50 -16.88 2.79
CA ILE A 98 -8.13 -16.82 2.30
C ILE A 98 -7.49 -15.52 2.80
N GLY A 99 -6.24 -15.60 3.24
CA GLY A 99 -5.46 -14.46 3.71
C GLY A 99 -5.31 -14.42 5.23
N PRO A 100 -4.81 -13.31 5.79
CA PRO A 100 -4.68 -13.15 7.23
C PRO A 100 -6.03 -13.33 7.95
N PRO A 101 -6.09 -14.01 9.10
CA PRO A 101 -7.35 -14.21 9.84
C PRO A 101 -8.11 -12.92 10.12
N ALA A 102 -7.39 -11.82 10.43
CA ALA A 102 -8.00 -10.52 10.64
C ALA A 102 -8.66 -9.96 9.37
N MET A 103 -8.06 -10.15 8.19
CA MET A 103 -8.62 -9.73 6.91
C MET A 103 -9.88 -10.55 6.59
N ALA A 104 -9.83 -11.86 6.79
CA ALA A 104 -10.96 -12.76 6.57
C ALA A 104 -12.16 -12.40 7.46
N ALA A 105 -11.91 -12.09 8.73
CA ALA A 105 -12.93 -11.62 9.66
C ALA A 105 -13.53 -10.27 9.23
N ALA A 106 -12.68 -9.30 8.87
CA ALA A 106 -13.13 -8.00 8.37
C ALA A 106 -13.97 -8.14 7.08
N ALA A 107 -13.57 -9.03 6.17
CA ALA A 107 -14.27 -9.31 4.93
C ALA A 107 -15.67 -9.89 5.18
N ALA A 108 -15.76 -10.86 6.10
CA ALA A 108 -17.02 -11.46 6.52
C ALA A 108 -17.95 -10.43 7.19
N GLU A 109 -17.43 -9.61 8.10
CA GLU A 109 -18.21 -8.56 8.79
C GLU A 109 -18.68 -7.48 7.82
N CYS A 110 -17.83 -7.10 6.86
CA CYS A 110 -18.19 -6.17 5.82
C CYS A 110 -19.11 -6.78 4.76
N GLY A 111 -19.32 -8.09 4.68
CA GLY A 111 -20.06 -8.73 3.58
C GLY A 111 -19.34 -8.66 2.22
N LEU A 112 -18.02 -8.42 2.21
CA LEU A 112 -17.18 -8.40 1.01
C LEU A 112 -16.55 -9.78 0.86
N THR A 113 -16.87 -10.48 -0.23
CA THR A 113 -16.54 -11.89 -0.41
C THR A 113 -15.46 -12.16 -1.43
N SER A 114 -15.33 -11.34 -2.47
CA SER A 114 -14.36 -11.57 -3.55
C SER A 114 -13.45 -10.36 -3.74
N SER A 115 -12.27 -10.58 -4.29
CA SER A 115 -11.31 -9.50 -4.54
C SER A 115 -10.52 -9.69 -5.83
N LEU A 116 -10.31 -8.58 -6.54
CA LEU A 116 -9.48 -8.51 -7.73
C LEU A 116 -8.47 -7.39 -7.53
N VAL A 117 -7.19 -7.75 -7.44
CA VAL A 117 -6.10 -6.79 -7.32
C VAL A 117 -5.41 -6.64 -8.67
N VAL A 118 -5.24 -5.40 -9.12
CA VAL A 118 -4.60 -5.03 -10.37
C VAL A 118 -3.43 -4.09 -10.07
N PRO A 119 -2.17 -4.53 -10.29
CA PRO A 119 -1.03 -3.63 -10.20
C PRO A 119 -1.03 -2.62 -11.33
N PHE A 120 -0.56 -1.40 -11.06
CA PHE A 120 -0.41 -0.35 -12.07
C PHE A 120 0.92 0.40 -11.91
N GLY A 121 1.39 0.95 -13.02
CA GLY A 121 2.72 1.53 -13.12
C GLY A 121 2.94 2.26 -14.44
N VAL A 122 4.10 2.88 -14.57
CA VAL A 122 4.57 3.61 -15.76
C VAL A 122 5.96 3.09 -16.11
N ASP A 123 6.21 2.85 -17.39
CA ASP A 123 7.52 2.41 -17.91
C ASP A 123 8.12 1.20 -17.19
N GLY A 124 7.26 0.28 -16.75
CA GLY A 124 7.65 -0.91 -15.99
C GLY A 124 7.93 -0.65 -14.50
N GLU A 125 7.97 0.61 -14.06
CA GLU A 125 8.03 0.99 -12.66
C GLU A 125 6.63 0.94 -12.03
N ARG A 126 6.52 0.23 -10.92
CA ARG A 126 5.26 0.06 -10.22
C ARG A 126 4.96 1.25 -9.34
N VAL A 127 3.80 1.86 -9.58
CA VAL A 127 3.32 2.99 -8.79
C VAL A 127 2.47 2.52 -7.63
N GLY A 128 1.64 1.49 -7.84
CA GLY A 128 0.74 0.98 -6.80
C GLY A 128 -0.07 -0.24 -7.23
N VAL A 129 -1.11 -0.54 -6.45
CA VAL A 129 -2.14 -1.54 -6.78
C VAL A 129 -3.53 -0.97 -6.53
N LEU A 130 -4.49 -1.38 -7.37
CA LEU A 130 -5.93 -1.18 -7.19
C LEU A 130 -6.52 -2.51 -6.74
N GLN A 131 -7.35 -2.51 -5.71
CA GLN A 131 -8.14 -3.66 -5.29
C GLN A 131 -9.63 -3.35 -5.44
N LEU A 132 -10.32 -4.17 -6.22
CA LEU A 132 -11.77 -4.22 -6.27
C LEU A 132 -12.27 -5.26 -5.26
N LEU A 133 -13.38 -4.96 -4.60
CA LEU A 133 -14.00 -5.81 -3.58
C LEU A 133 -15.45 -6.07 -3.97
N GLY A 134 -15.80 -7.34 -4.19
CA GLY A 134 -17.13 -7.78 -4.58
C GLY A 134 -17.91 -8.37 -3.42
N GLU A 135 -19.23 -8.27 -3.48
CA GLU A 135 -20.15 -8.91 -2.53
C GLU A 135 -20.63 -10.25 -3.09
N ALA A 136 -21.30 -11.07 -2.28
CA ALA A 136 -21.75 -12.40 -2.72
C ALA A 136 -22.68 -12.35 -3.95
N HIS A 137 -23.51 -11.31 -4.06
CA HIS A 137 -24.46 -11.14 -5.16
C HIS A 137 -23.86 -10.43 -6.39
N ARG A 138 -22.69 -9.82 -6.23
CA ARG A 138 -21.90 -9.17 -7.28
C ARG A 138 -20.42 -9.45 -6.99
N PRO A 139 -19.93 -10.66 -7.31
CA PRO A 139 -18.52 -10.95 -7.19
C PRO A 139 -17.72 -10.12 -8.20
N VAL A 140 -16.43 -9.93 -7.94
CA VAL A 140 -15.52 -9.36 -8.93
C VAL A 140 -15.10 -10.42 -9.95
N GLU A 141 -14.95 -10.00 -11.19
CA GLU A 141 -14.61 -10.86 -12.32
C GLU A 141 -13.38 -10.34 -13.06
N PRO A 142 -12.63 -11.19 -13.79
CA PRO A 142 -11.48 -10.74 -14.57
C PRO A 142 -11.77 -9.58 -15.54
N ALA A 143 -13.00 -9.53 -16.07
CA ALA A 143 -13.44 -8.45 -16.96
C ALA A 143 -13.45 -7.06 -16.28
N ASP A 144 -13.60 -7.00 -14.95
CA ASP A 144 -13.55 -5.74 -14.20
C ASP A 144 -12.16 -5.09 -14.29
N ALA A 145 -11.09 -5.87 -14.48
CA ALA A 145 -9.74 -5.31 -14.68
C ALA A 145 -9.63 -4.52 -15.98
N GLU A 146 -10.28 -4.99 -17.05
CA GLU A 146 -10.24 -4.31 -18.35
C GLU A 146 -11.03 -3.00 -18.32
N LEU A 147 -12.10 -2.92 -17.52
CA LEU A 147 -12.88 -1.70 -17.35
C LEU A 147 -12.08 -0.56 -16.68
N VAL A 148 -11.20 -0.90 -15.74
CA VAL A 148 -10.42 0.08 -14.96
C VAL A 148 -9.06 0.39 -15.56
N ARG A 149 -8.55 -0.46 -16.47
CA ARG A 149 -7.20 -0.35 -17.05
C ARG A 149 -6.89 1.04 -17.64
N PRO A 150 -7.73 1.65 -18.50
CA PRO A 150 -7.42 2.96 -19.08
C PRO A 150 -7.28 4.06 -18.01
N LEU A 151 -8.09 4.00 -16.96
CA LEU A 151 -7.98 4.93 -15.85
C LEU A 151 -6.69 4.70 -15.05
N LEU A 152 -6.31 3.45 -14.81
CA LEU A 152 -5.07 3.13 -14.10
C LEU A 152 -3.82 3.60 -14.85
N GLU A 153 -3.82 3.54 -16.18
CA GLU A 153 -2.72 4.07 -17.01
C GLU A 153 -2.58 5.59 -16.84
N VAL A 154 -3.69 6.33 -16.93
CA VAL A 154 -3.69 7.80 -16.75
C VAL A 154 -3.33 8.18 -15.32
N LEU A 155 -3.82 7.43 -14.34
CA LEU A 155 -3.51 7.64 -12.93
C LEU A 155 -2.02 7.40 -12.66
N ALA A 156 -1.44 6.33 -13.21
CA ALA A 156 -0.02 6.02 -13.10
C ALA A 156 0.85 7.15 -13.67
N ALA A 157 0.56 7.60 -14.89
CA ALA A 157 1.25 8.73 -15.53
C ALA A 157 1.16 9.99 -14.68
N ARG A 158 -0.02 10.34 -14.18
CA ARG A 158 -0.17 11.54 -13.37
C ARG A 158 0.57 11.47 -12.04
N LEU A 159 0.61 10.30 -11.40
CA LEU A 159 1.35 10.09 -10.16
C LEU A 159 2.87 10.17 -10.41
N ALA A 160 3.36 9.65 -11.53
CA ALA A 160 4.74 9.80 -11.96
C ALA A 160 5.12 11.28 -12.14
N ASP A 161 4.30 12.06 -12.86
CA ASP A 161 4.51 13.51 -13.03
C ASP A 161 4.65 14.25 -11.68
N VAL A 162 3.78 13.90 -10.72
CA VAL A 162 3.77 14.51 -9.38
C VAL A 162 5.04 14.15 -8.62
N ARG A 163 5.50 12.90 -8.70
CA ARG A 163 6.75 12.44 -8.08
C ARG A 163 7.96 13.12 -8.67
N ASP A 164 8.05 13.19 -9.99
CA ASP A 164 9.17 13.82 -10.67
C ASP A 164 9.25 15.31 -10.36
N LEU A 165 8.10 16.00 -10.31
CA LEU A 165 8.05 17.40 -9.90
C LEU A 165 8.51 17.58 -8.44
N ARG A 166 8.10 16.70 -7.52
CA ARG A 166 8.55 16.75 -6.11
C ARG A 166 10.05 16.50 -6.01
N ARG A 167 10.58 15.52 -6.73
CA ARG A 167 12.01 15.19 -6.79
C ARG A 167 12.83 16.36 -7.33
N ALA A 168 12.42 16.95 -8.46
CA ALA A 168 13.08 18.10 -9.05
C ALA A 168 13.10 19.34 -8.13
N ARG A 169 12.05 19.52 -7.32
CA ARG A 169 12.00 20.59 -6.30
C ARG A 169 12.95 20.30 -5.15
N ALA A 170 12.97 19.07 -4.63
CA ALA A 170 13.88 18.67 -3.56
C ALA A 170 15.35 18.85 -3.97
N SER A 171 15.74 18.43 -5.18
CA SER A 171 17.10 18.59 -5.69
C SER A 171 17.50 20.04 -5.95
N ARG A 172 16.55 20.95 -6.20
CA ARG A 172 16.83 22.40 -6.34
C ARG A 172 16.95 23.09 -4.98
N SER A 173 16.37 22.51 -3.94
CA SER A 173 16.40 23.04 -2.58
C SER A 173 17.68 22.67 -1.81
N GLU A 174 18.54 21.79 -2.33
CA GLU A 174 19.91 21.67 -1.84
C GLU A 174 20.66 22.97 -2.16
N PRO A 175 21.08 23.76 -1.15
CA PRO A 175 21.87 24.94 -1.40
C PRO A 175 23.17 24.51 -2.06
N LYS A 176 23.56 25.26 -3.09
CA LYS A 176 24.92 25.31 -3.63
C LYS A 176 25.86 25.86 -2.54
N ALA A 177 26.01 25.15 -1.43
CA ALA A 177 26.93 25.43 -0.33
C ALA A 177 28.32 24.89 -0.65
N LEU A 178 28.80 25.12 -1.88
CA LEU A 178 30.18 24.87 -2.29
C LEU A 178 30.55 25.90 -3.37
N LEU A 179 30.53 27.17 -2.98
CA LEU A 179 31.42 28.20 -3.52
C LEU A 179 31.77 29.16 -2.38
N SER A 180 32.41 28.64 -1.32
CA SER A 180 33.40 29.43 -0.62
C SER A 180 34.61 29.54 -1.54
N VAL A 181 34.60 30.54 -2.41
CA VAL A 181 35.84 31.01 -3.02
C VAL A 181 36.61 31.64 -1.86
N ASP A 182 37.70 30.99 -1.44
CA ASP A 182 38.73 31.61 -0.61
C ASP A 182 39.21 32.88 -1.32
N ALA A 183 38.59 34.00 -0.99
CA ALA A 183 39.06 35.32 -1.32
C ALA A 183 40.26 35.64 -0.42
N MET A 184 41.41 35.14 -0.86
CA MET A 184 42.69 35.86 -0.90
C MET A 184 42.94 36.86 0.25
N ALA A 185 43.32 36.35 1.42
CA ALA A 185 44.01 37.14 2.43
C ALA A 185 45.54 37.07 2.19
N VAL A 186 46.03 37.86 1.23
CA VAL A 186 47.47 38.18 1.14
C VAL A 186 47.70 39.44 1.97
N ALA A 187 48.04 39.26 3.25
CA ALA A 187 48.56 40.33 4.09
C ALA A 187 50.09 40.30 4.01
N VAL A 188 50.69 41.24 3.28
CA VAL A 188 52.13 41.49 3.28
C VAL A 188 52.52 42.11 4.62
N SER A 189 53.32 41.39 5.40
CA SER A 189 53.95 41.85 6.65
C SER A 189 55.02 42.92 6.38
N LEU A 190 55.02 43.97 7.20
CA LEU A 190 56.19 44.85 7.41
C LEU A 190 56.74 44.62 8.83
N PRO A 191 58.06 44.65 9.04
CA PRO A 191 58.67 44.37 10.34
C PRO A 191 58.88 45.65 11.16
N ARG A 192 58.67 45.58 12.48
CA ARG A 192 59.33 46.49 13.42
C ARG A 192 59.65 45.80 14.75
N GLN A 193 60.86 46.11 15.22
CA GLN A 193 61.65 45.43 16.24
C GLN A 193 61.37 45.92 17.68
N HIS A 194 61.68 45.02 18.64
CA HIS A 194 62.26 45.22 19.99
C HIS A 194 61.70 46.29 20.94
N ALA A 195 61.31 45.90 22.17
CA ALA A 195 62.21 45.84 23.34
C ALA A 195 61.47 45.59 24.69
N VAL A 196 61.96 44.58 25.41
CA VAL A 196 62.33 44.57 26.86
C VAL A 196 61.28 44.84 27.95
N GLY A 197 60.96 43.78 28.70
CA GLY A 197 61.27 43.68 30.14
C GLY A 197 60.19 44.05 31.16
N HIS A 198 59.63 43.03 31.83
CA HIS A 198 59.56 43.00 33.30
C HIS A 198 59.17 41.60 33.82
N GLU A 199 59.97 41.07 34.74
CA GLU A 199 59.74 39.83 35.48
C GLU A 199 58.70 40.01 36.60
N GLY A 200 57.98 38.92 36.92
CA GLY A 200 57.00 38.89 38.01
C GLY A 200 56.40 37.50 38.25
N ILE A 201 57.20 36.61 38.83
CA ILE A 201 56.92 35.48 39.74
C ILE A 201 55.43 35.20 40.07
N PHE A 202 54.90 34.02 39.70
CA PHE A 202 54.17 33.14 40.65
C PHE A 202 54.06 31.69 40.14
N GLU A 203 54.23 30.77 41.09
CA GLU A 203 54.37 29.31 40.97
C GLU A 203 52.99 28.57 41.03
N PRO A 204 52.89 27.22 41.04
CA PRO A 204 51.94 26.46 40.24
C PRO A 204 50.82 25.79 41.05
N ALA A 205 49.79 25.27 40.37
CA ALA A 205 48.93 24.22 40.92
C ALA A 205 48.55 23.20 39.86
N LYS A 206 48.73 21.94 40.24
CA LYS A 206 48.63 20.69 39.47
C LYS A 206 47.20 20.09 39.54
N PRO A 207 46.93 18.98 38.83
CA PRO A 207 45.62 18.57 38.32
C PRO A 207 44.89 17.55 39.21
N VAL A 208 43.62 17.29 38.89
CA VAL A 208 42.81 16.13 39.34
C VAL A 208 41.92 15.75 38.14
N GLU A 209 42.11 14.68 37.35
CA GLU A 209 42.03 13.22 37.62
C GLU A 209 40.62 12.82 38.14
N THR A 210 39.73 12.10 37.44
CA THR A 210 39.65 10.64 37.13
C THR A 210 38.13 10.33 37.24
N PHE A 211 37.44 9.60 36.36
CA PHE A 211 37.23 8.14 36.30
C PHE A 211 36.27 7.91 35.09
N ALA A 212 36.59 7.12 34.06
CA ALA A 212 36.69 5.64 34.02
C ALA A 212 35.34 5.00 34.39
N GLU A 213 34.59 4.48 33.41
CA GLU A 213 34.65 3.12 32.83
C GLU A 213 33.62 2.18 33.47
N SER A 214 32.97 1.39 32.60
CA SER A 214 32.48 0.01 32.78
C SER A 214 31.27 -0.15 31.85
N GLU A 215 31.38 -0.76 30.66
CA GLU A 215 31.44 -2.21 30.42
C GLU A 215 30.41 -3.01 31.24
N ALA A 216 29.74 -4.05 30.76
CA ALA A 216 29.52 -4.65 29.45
C ALA A 216 28.53 -5.82 29.68
N MET A 217 27.92 -6.29 28.59
CA MET A 217 27.68 -7.71 28.28
C MET A 217 26.56 -8.55 28.92
N ALA A 218 26.09 -9.48 28.06
CA ALA A 218 25.44 -10.77 28.30
C ALA A 218 23.91 -10.77 28.52
N ALA A 219 23.10 -11.70 28.03
CA ALA A 219 23.26 -12.85 27.12
C ALA A 219 21.85 -13.41 26.78
N LEU A 220 21.75 -14.20 25.70
CA LEU A 220 20.64 -15.11 25.39
C LEU A 220 20.47 -16.21 26.46
N PRO A 221 19.26 -16.81 26.53
CA PRO A 221 19.12 -18.27 26.40
C PRO A 221 18.00 -18.65 25.40
N ALA A 222 18.22 -19.56 24.45
CA ALA A 222 18.15 -21.04 24.55
C ALA A 222 16.73 -21.61 24.78
N ALA A 223 16.29 -22.41 23.81
CA ALA A 223 15.02 -23.15 23.75
C ALA A 223 14.98 -24.38 24.68
N PRO A 224 13.80 -24.97 24.92
CA PRO A 224 13.67 -26.35 25.34
C PRO A 224 13.13 -27.27 24.23
N SER A 225 13.83 -28.40 24.07
CA SER A 225 13.42 -29.61 23.35
C SER A 225 12.96 -30.68 24.35
N GLN A 226 11.77 -31.26 24.16
CA GLN A 226 11.33 -32.59 24.62
C GLN A 226 10.11 -32.99 23.77
N ASP A 227 9.75 -34.23 23.45
CA ASP A 227 10.42 -35.50 23.12
C ASP A 227 9.27 -36.38 22.55
N PRO A 228 9.49 -37.34 21.62
CA PRO A 228 8.45 -38.13 20.97
C PRO A 228 8.30 -39.52 21.58
N THR A 229 7.07 -39.99 21.86
CA THR A 229 6.59 -41.39 21.76
C THR A 229 5.23 -41.57 22.45
N GLY A 230 4.35 -42.43 21.90
CA GLY A 230 3.37 -43.16 22.72
C GLY A 230 1.89 -43.15 22.37
N HIS A 231 1.52 -43.50 21.13
CA HIS A 231 0.37 -44.34 20.73
C HIS A 231 -1.12 -43.98 21.02
N PRO A 232 -2.05 -44.54 20.20
CA PRO A 232 -3.42 -44.06 20.03
C PRO A 232 -4.45 -44.86 20.84
N LEU A 233 -5.59 -44.22 21.15
CA LEU A 233 -6.83 -44.92 21.47
C LEU A 233 -8.00 -44.28 20.72
N ALA A 234 -8.67 -45.13 19.96
CA ALA A 234 -9.95 -44.90 19.35
C ALA A 234 -11.02 -44.60 20.43
N SER A 235 -11.97 -43.72 20.11
CA SER A 235 -13.34 -43.93 20.54
C SER A 235 -14.32 -43.24 19.61
N ALA A 236 -15.23 -44.05 19.09
CA ALA A 236 -16.37 -43.69 18.28
C ALA A 236 -17.46 -42.99 19.10
N ALA A 237 -18.18 -42.07 18.45
CA ALA A 237 -19.62 -41.83 18.57
C ALA A 237 -19.99 -40.81 17.47
N SER A 238 -20.50 -41.27 16.33
CA SER A 238 -21.94 -41.37 16.08
C SER A 238 -22.67 -40.04 16.19
N SER A 239 -22.89 -39.38 15.06
CA SER A 239 -24.11 -38.63 14.77
C SER A 239 -24.33 -38.55 13.27
N SER A 240 -25.08 -39.56 12.81
CA SER A 240 -25.82 -39.64 11.57
C SER A 240 -26.48 -38.31 11.21
N THR A 241 -26.10 -37.71 10.08
CA THR A 241 -26.94 -36.71 9.40
C THR A 241 -27.31 -37.27 8.04
N THR A 242 -28.58 -37.64 7.93
CA THR A 242 -29.28 -38.14 6.75
C THR A 242 -29.15 -37.18 5.57
N PRO A 243 -28.79 -37.63 4.35
CA PRO A 243 -28.92 -36.81 3.15
C PRO A 243 -30.39 -36.73 2.72
N ARG A 244 -30.88 -35.49 2.62
CA ARG A 244 -32.23 -35.14 2.18
C ARG A 244 -32.38 -35.50 0.70
N ALA A 245 -33.38 -36.33 0.39
CA ALA A 245 -33.72 -36.79 -0.95
C ALA A 245 -33.98 -35.59 -1.89
N PHE A 246 -33.26 -35.58 -3.00
CA PHE A 246 -33.44 -34.68 -4.13
C PHE A 246 -34.73 -35.07 -4.87
N ALA A 247 -35.75 -34.21 -4.82
CA ALA A 247 -36.94 -34.38 -5.66
C ALA A 247 -36.60 -34.03 -7.12
N PRO A 248 -36.99 -34.86 -8.12
CA PRO A 248 -36.76 -34.53 -9.52
C PRO A 248 -37.65 -33.37 -9.97
N ARG A 249 -37.06 -32.40 -10.67
CA ARG A 249 -37.76 -31.28 -11.31
C ARG A 249 -38.71 -31.80 -12.41
N PRO A 250 -39.93 -31.24 -12.54
CA PRO A 250 -40.81 -31.59 -13.65
C PRO A 250 -40.24 -31.08 -14.99
N SER A 251 -40.26 -31.96 -15.98
CA SER A 251 -39.88 -31.69 -17.38
C SER A 251 -40.79 -30.64 -18.04
N PRO A 252 -40.26 -29.75 -18.90
CA PRO A 252 -41.05 -28.78 -19.63
C PRO A 252 -41.94 -29.47 -20.68
N ARG A 253 -43.24 -29.11 -20.69
CA ARG A 253 -44.21 -29.59 -21.69
C ARG A 253 -43.88 -29.05 -23.10
N PRO A 254 -44.10 -29.84 -24.16
CA PRO A 254 -43.91 -29.39 -25.54
C PRO A 254 -44.97 -28.35 -25.93
N ARG A 255 -44.51 -27.26 -26.54
CA ARG A 255 -45.33 -26.23 -27.19
C ARG A 255 -45.97 -26.84 -28.44
N ILE A 256 -47.28 -27.08 -28.39
CA ILE A 256 -48.08 -27.40 -29.58
C ILE A 256 -48.22 -26.09 -30.38
N GLY A 257 -47.54 -26.03 -31.52
CA GLY A 257 -47.77 -25.00 -32.53
C GLY A 257 -49.13 -25.21 -33.19
N ARG A 258 -49.95 -24.15 -33.20
CA ARG A 258 -51.12 -24.06 -34.08
C ARG A 258 -50.69 -23.32 -35.34
N HIS A 259 -50.60 -24.06 -36.44
CA HIS A 259 -50.67 -23.52 -37.80
C HIS A 259 -52.13 -23.43 -38.23
N SER A 260 -52.44 -22.30 -38.89
CA SER A 260 -53.41 -22.11 -39.98
C SER A 260 -54.89 -22.42 -39.74
N LEU A 261 -55.73 -21.38 -39.80
CA LEU A 261 -56.52 -21.03 -41.00
C LEU A 261 -56.90 -19.55 -40.93
#